data_AF-A0A6B0Y251-F1
#
_entry.id   AF-A0A6B0Y251-F1
#
_cell.length_a   1.000
_cell.length_b   1.000
_cell.length_c   1.000
_cell.angle_alpha   90.00
_cell.angle_beta   90.00
_cell.angle_gamma   90.00
#
_symmetry.space_group_name_H-M   'P 1'
#
loop_
_entity.id
_entity.type
_entity.pdbx_description
1 polymer ?
#
loop_
_entity_poly.entity_id
_entity_poly.type
_entity_poly.pdbx_seq_one_letter_code
_entity_poly.pdbx_strand_id
1 'polypeptide(L)'
;MPRRSVGAVALLVPDYQEAIDYFVSTLGFTLVEDTRLSEGRRWVLVSPGAGTPLLLAKADGERQQAAIGNQSGGRVFLFLTTDDFWRDYRDYVSRG
;
A
#
# COMPACT_ATOMS: atom_id res chain seq x y z
N MET A 1 -7.48 30.21 -1.45
CA MET A 1 -6.51 29.64 -2.41
C MET A 1 -6.92 28.21 -2.74
N PRO A 2 -6.75 27.72 -3.98
CA PRO A 2 -7.09 26.34 -4.32
C PRO A 2 -6.17 25.36 -3.57
N ARG A 3 -6.77 24.36 -2.91
CA ARG A 3 -6.08 23.27 -2.20
C ARG A 3 -6.02 22.05 -3.11
N ARG A 4 -4.81 21.51 -3.31
CA ARG A 4 -4.53 20.34 -4.17
C ARG A 4 -3.63 19.38 -3.39
N SER A 5 -3.81 18.08 -3.59
CA SER A 5 -3.00 17.01 -2.98
C SER A 5 -2.94 15.79 -3.88
N VAL A 6 -1.97 14.90 -3.65
CA VAL A 6 -1.94 13.58 -4.30
C VAL A 6 -3.07 12.73 -3.69
N GLY A 7 -3.95 12.21 -4.55
CA GLY A 7 -5.14 11.47 -4.12
C GLY A 7 -4.84 10.05 -3.61
N ALA A 8 -3.99 9.32 -4.32
CA ALA A 8 -3.46 8.02 -3.93
C ALA A 8 -2.13 7.76 -4.66
N VAL A 9 -1.29 6.89 -4.11
CA VAL A 9 -0.08 6.39 -4.79
C VAL A 9 -0.26 4.90 -5.09
N ALA A 10 -0.11 4.51 -6.35
CA ALA A 10 -0.22 3.11 -6.75
C ALA A 10 1.02 2.30 -6.34
N LEU A 11 0.78 1.12 -5.77
CA LEU A 11 1.79 0.12 -5.45
C LEU A 11 1.41 -1.19 -6.15
N LEU A 12 2.28 -1.68 -7.03
CA LEU A 12 2.09 -2.98 -7.66
C LEU A 12 2.25 -4.11 -6.63
N VAL A 13 1.28 -5.02 -6.61
CA VAL A 13 1.23 -6.18 -5.72
C VAL A 13 0.96 -7.47 -6.49
N PRO A 14 1.43 -8.63 -6.03
CA PRO A 14 1.19 -9.90 -6.71
C PRO A 14 -0.27 -10.37 -6.58
N ASP A 15 -0.88 -10.14 -5.41
CA ASP A 15 -2.26 -10.47 -5.12
C ASP A 15 -2.91 -9.44 -4.18
N TYR A 16 -4.23 -9.29 -4.27
CA TYR A 16 -4.96 -8.34 -3.41
C TYR A 16 -5.04 -8.83 -1.96
N GLN A 17 -5.37 -10.11 -1.73
CA GLN A 17 -5.62 -10.58 -0.38
C GLN A 17 -4.33 -10.62 0.43
N GLU A 18 -3.26 -11.14 -0.16
CA GLU A 18 -1.93 -11.14 0.46
C GLU A 18 -1.47 -9.72 0.81
N ALA A 19 -1.67 -8.76 -0.11
CA ALA A 19 -1.32 -7.37 0.15
C ALA A 19 -2.18 -6.74 1.24
N ILE A 20 -3.51 -6.96 1.21
CA ILE A 20 -4.42 -6.45 2.25
C ILE A 20 -4.02 -7.01 3.61
N ASP A 21 -3.77 -8.32 3.72
CA ASP A 21 -3.39 -8.96 4.98
C ASP A 21 -2.06 -8.39 5.50
N TYR A 22 -1.07 -8.17 4.62
CA TYR A 22 0.18 -7.54 5.03
C TYR A 22 -0.03 -6.10 5.52
N PHE A 23 -0.65 -5.23 4.74
CA PHE A 23 -0.80 -3.83 5.12
C PHE A 23 -1.72 -3.65 6.33
N VAL A 24 -2.82 -4.40 6.41
CA VAL A 24 -3.82 -4.25 7.47
C VAL A 24 -3.43 -5.03 8.72
N SER A 25 -3.17 -6.33 8.58
CA SER A 25 -2.94 -7.19 9.75
C SER A 25 -1.50 -7.07 10.26
N THR A 26 -0.50 -6.93 9.39
CA THR A 26 0.90 -6.80 9.82
C THR A 26 1.22 -5.35 10.17
N LEU A 27 1.09 -4.43 9.20
CA LEU A 27 1.45 -3.02 9.39
C LEU A 27 0.39 -2.18 10.11
N GLY A 28 -0.80 -2.73 10.40
CA GLY A 28 -1.84 -2.03 11.14
C GLY A 28 -2.52 -0.89 10.37
N PHE A 29 -2.40 -0.86 9.04
CA PHE A 29 -3.08 0.14 8.22
C PHE A 29 -4.58 -0.13 8.19
N THR A 30 -5.36 0.91 7.93
CA THR A 30 -6.80 0.77 7.72
C THR A 30 -7.08 0.44 6.25
N LEU A 31 -7.95 -0.54 6.00
CA LEU A 31 -8.59 -0.73 4.69
C LEU A 31 -9.63 0.36 4.49
N VAL A 32 -9.30 1.36 3.67
CA VAL A 32 -10.13 2.55 3.42
C VAL A 32 -11.24 2.23 2.43
N GLU A 33 -10.92 1.48 1.38
CA GLU A 33 -11.86 1.10 0.34
C GLU A 33 -11.46 -0.23 -0.28
N ASP A 34 -12.46 -1.02 -0.67
CA ASP A 34 -12.29 -2.28 -1.38
C ASP A 34 -13.49 -2.52 -2.30
N THR A 35 -13.43 -1.88 -3.47
CA THR A 35 -14.53 -1.87 -4.44
C THR A 35 -14.20 -2.75 -5.64
N ARG A 36 -15.04 -3.72 -5.98
CA ARG A 36 -14.89 -4.51 -7.22
C ARG A 36 -15.22 -3.64 -8.43
N LEU A 37 -14.29 -3.54 -9.38
CA LEU A 37 -14.46 -2.76 -10.61
C LEU A 37 -14.88 -3.62 -11.80
N SER A 38 -14.29 -4.81 -11.93
CA SER A 38 -14.62 -5.78 -12.97
C SER A 38 -14.25 -7.20 -12.52
N GLU A 39 -14.29 -8.18 -13.43
CA GLU A 39 -13.65 -9.47 -13.15
C GLU A 39 -12.15 -9.27 -12.93
N GLY A 40 -11.64 -9.79 -11.81
CA GLY A 40 -10.22 -9.75 -11.46
C GLY A 40 -9.64 -8.39 -11.07
N ARG A 41 -10.41 -7.28 -11.14
CA ARG A 41 -9.93 -5.93 -10.79
C ARG A 41 -10.71 -5.33 -9.63
N ARG A 42 -9.97 -4.79 -8.66
CA ARG A 42 -10.49 -4.13 -7.47
C ARG A 42 -9.80 -2.77 -7.30
N TRP A 43 -10.54 -1.85 -6.71
CA TRP A 43 -10.02 -0.59 -6.19
C TRP A 43 -9.81 -0.76 -4.69
N VAL A 44 -8.55 -0.96 -4.29
CA VAL A 44 -8.18 -1.27 -2.90
C VAL A 44 -7.30 -0.16 -2.35
N LEU A 45 -7.79 0.59 -1.38
CA LEU A 45 -7.05 1.65 -0.72
C LEU A 45 -6.73 1.25 0.72
N VAL A 46 -5.45 1.37 1.10
CA VAL A 46 -4.99 1.22 2.48
C VAL A 46 -4.29 2.49 2.96
N SER A 47 -4.42 2.82 4.24
CA SER A 47 -3.86 4.04 4.81
C SER A 47 -3.24 3.82 6.19
N PRO A 48 -2.07 4.41 6.49
CA PRO A 48 -1.52 4.48 7.85
C PRO A 48 -2.29 5.44 8.77
N GLY A 49 -3.39 6.04 8.30
CA GLY A 49 -4.24 6.98 9.04
C GLY A 49 -4.20 8.38 8.43
N ALA A 50 -3.04 9.05 8.46
CA ALA A 50 -2.86 10.38 7.90
C ALA A 50 -2.07 10.37 6.57
N GLY A 51 -2.40 11.30 5.67
CA GLY A 51 -1.68 11.50 4.41
C GLY A 51 -2.32 10.82 3.20
N THR A 52 -1.52 10.58 2.17
CA THR A 52 -1.97 9.97 0.91
C THR A 52 -2.05 8.44 1.05
N PRO A 53 -3.20 7.80 0.74
CA PRO A 53 -3.34 6.35 0.81
C PRO A 53 -2.54 5.64 -0.30
N LEU A 54 -2.28 4.36 -0.08
CA LEU A 54 -1.76 3.47 -1.10
C LEU A 54 -2.91 2.78 -1.83
N LEU A 55 -2.86 2.80 -3.16
CA LEU A 55 -3.70 1.97 -4.02
C LEU A 55 -2.95 0.67 -4.30
N LEU A 56 -3.46 -0.45 -3.78
CA LEU A 56 -2.91 -1.77 -4.06
C LEU A 56 -3.38 -2.19 -5.45
N ALA A 57 -2.46 -2.19 -6.41
CA ALA A 57 -2.74 -2.50 -7.81
C ALA A 57 -2.19 -3.90 -8.14
N LYS A 58 -3.07 -4.90 -8.27
CA LYS A 58 -2.64 -6.25 -8.66
C LYS A 58 -1.98 -6.21 -10.04
N ALA A 59 -0.74 -6.69 -10.11
CA ALA A 59 0.04 -6.68 -11.34
C ALA A 59 -0.57 -7.61 -12.40
N ASP A 60 -0.65 -7.10 -13.63
CA ASP A 60 -1.20 -7.77 -14.82
C ASP A 60 -0.13 -7.85 -15.91
N GLY A 61 0.22 -9.07 -16.31
CA GLY A 61 1.26 -9.37 -17.29
C GLY A 61 2.70 -9.23 -16.78
N GLU A 62 3.64 -9.76 -17.56
CA GLU A 62 5.06 -9.92 -17.19
C GLU A 62 5.74 -8.60 -16.84
N ARG A 63 5.42 -7.52 -17.57
CA ARG A 63 6.02 -6.20 -17.34
C ARG A 63 5.70 -5.64 -15.96
N GLN A 64 4.46 -5.78 -15.49
CA GLN A 64 4.06 -5.26 -14.18
C GLN A 64 4.60 -6.14 -13.06
N GLN A 65 4.58 -7.46 -13.25
CA GLN A 65 5.18 -8.41 -12.31
C GLN A 65 6.67 -8.13 -12.09
N ALA A 66 7.42 -7.85 -13.18
CA ALA A 66 8.83 -7.47 -13.11
C ALA A 66 9.09 -6.10 -12.43
N ALA A 67 8.05 -5.27 -12.27
CA ALA A 67 8.14 -3.96 -11.62
C ALA A 67 7.77 -3.98 -10.13
N ILE A 68 7.29 -5.11 -9.60
CA ILE A 68 7.03 -5.27 -8.16
C ILE A 68 8.35 -5.11 -7.40
N GLY A 69 8.38 -4.17 -6.45
CA GLY A 69 9.58 -3.81 -5.69
C GLY A 69 10.54 -2.85 -6.41
N ASN A 70 10.26 -2.48 -7.67
CA ASN A 70 11.08 -1.56 -8.47
C ASN A 70 10.28 -0.36 -9.02
N GLN A 71 9.26 0.08 -8.30
CA GLN A 71 8.34 1.15 -8.68
C GLN A 71 9.04 2.51 -8.92
N SER A 72 10.18 2.71 -8.26
CA SER A 72 11.01 3.93 -8.28
C SER A 72 12.31 3.78 -9.08
N GLY A 73 12.50 2.67 -9.80
CA GLY A 73 13.73 2.44 -10.58
C GLY A 73 14.98 2.31 -9.71
N GLY A 74 14.90 1.56 -8.61
CA GLY A 74 16.03 1.26 -7.72
C GLY A 74 16.36 2.34 -6.69
N ARG A 75 15.52 3.37 -6.53
CA ARG A 75 15.64 4.40 -5.48
C ARG A 75 14.64 4.16 -4.35
N VAL A 76 14.80 4.85 -3.22
CA VAL A 76 13.75 4.87 -2.19
C VAL A 76 12.46 5.42 -2.82
N PHE A 77 11.35 4.70 -2.64
CA PHE A 77 10.05 5.09 -3.20
C PHE A 77 9.24 5.95 -2.22
N LEU A 78 9.01 5.44 -1.00
CA LEU A 78 8.13 6.04 -0.01
C LEU A 78 8.78 6.02 1.38
N PHE A 79 8.38 6.97 2.23
CA PHE A 79 8.71 7.01 3.65
C PHE A 79 7.43 6.89 4.47
N LEU A 80 7.44 6.01 5.46
CA LEU A 80 6.41 5.96 6.50
C LEU A 80 6.92 6.73 7.72
N THR A 81 6.18 7.75 8.14
CA THR A 81 6.50 8.54 9.33
C THR A 81 5.69 8.01 10.51
N THR A 82 6.34 7.85 11.65
CA THR A 82 5.73 7.45 12.93
C THR A 82 6.13 8.41 14.04
N ASP A 83 5.27 8.53 15.05
CA ASP A 83 5.50 9.27 16.30
C ASP A 83 6.27 8.45 17.35
N ASP A 84 6.16 7.12 17.32
CA ASP A 84 6.85 6.20 18.22
C ASP A 84 7.39 4.99 17.44
N PHE A 85 8.66 5.10 17.05
CA PHE A 85 9.36 4.04 16.34
C PHE A 85 9.40 2.73 17.12
N TRP A 86 9.56 2.76 18.44
CA TRP A 86 9.73 1.55 19.24
C TRP A 86 8.42 0.80 19.43
N ARG A 87 7.29 1.50 19.57
CA ARG A 87 5.97 0.88 19.53
C ARG A 87 5.76 0.15 18.22
N ASP A 88 5.88 0.84 17.10
CA ASP A 88 5.56 0.27 15.78
C ASP A 88 6.54 -0.84 15.39
N TYR A 89 7.84 -0.68 15.71
CA TYR A 89 8.83 -1.75 15.52
C TYR A 89 8.47 -3.02 16.28
N ARG A 90 8.12 -2.92 17.58
CA ARG A 90 7.75 -4.09 18.39
C ARG A 90 6.47 -4.74 17.86
N ASP A 91 5.49 -3.93 17.47
CA ASP A 91 4.25 -4.42 16.88
C ASP A 91 4.51 -5.20 15.59
N TYR A 92 5.32 -4.66 14.68
CA TYR A 92 5.68 -5.35 13.44
C TYR A 92 6.42 -6.65 13.72
N VAL A 93 7.48 -6.63 14.56
CA VAL A 93 8.23 -7.84 14.94
C VAL A 93 7.33 -8.91 15.55
N SER A 94 6.30 -8.53 16.32
CA SER A 94 5.36 -9.49 16.91
C SER A 94 4.40 -10.13 15.90
N ARG A 95 4.22 -9.49 14.73
CA ARG A 95 3.26 -9.89 13.69
C ARG A 95 3.92 -10.55 12.47
N GLY A 96 5.24 -10.44 12.32
CA GLY A 96 6.05 -11.08 11.26
C GLY A 96 6.90 -10.09 10.48
#